data_AF-A0A7V3U3T1-F1
#
_entry.id   AF-A0A7V3U3T1-F1
#
_cell.length_a   1.000
_cell.length_b   1.000
_cell.length_c   1.000
_cell.angle_alpha   90.00
_cell.angle_beta   90.00
_cell.angle_gamma   90.00
#
_symmetry.space_group_name_H-M   'P 1'
#
loop_
_entity.id
_entity.type
_entity.pdbx_description
1 polymer ?
#
loop_
_entity_poly.entity_id
_entity_poly.type
_entity_poly.pdbx_seq_one_letter_code
_entity_poly.pdbx_strand_id
1 'polypeptide(L)'
;DLAVAYHKRGDQLMLERYAQTDLSEMRYSDRIAALVRMRIEVVEDREVVRKASALFALPKYAAEGARLIWETCDLIWNTLGDTSGDINWYTKRATLSGVYASTVLFWLGDESEGNAETWEFLDRRIDDVMQIEKLKAKVRDNPLLKGLFAGPLWAMGYVKAPHAKPMQDVPGRWDADKEGAK
;
A
#
# COMPACT_ATOMS: atom_id res chain seq x y z
N ASP A 1 14.66 15.15 -6.66
CA ASP A 1 13.50 15.76 -7.34
C ASP A 1 12.53 16.27 -6.26
N LEU A 2 11.99 17.47 -6.43
CA LEU A 2 11.06 18.11 -5.49
C LEU A 2 9.72 17.36 -5.39
N ALA A 3 9.19 16.84 -6.50
CA ALA A 3 7.92 16.10 -6.50
C ALA A 3 8.05 14.79 -5.71
N VAL A 4 9.18 14.10 -5.88
CA VAL A 4 9.53 12.89 -5.12
C VAL A 4 9.65 13.21 -3.62
N ALA A 5 10.35 14.29 -3.26
CA ALA A 5 10.51 14.69 -1.87
C ALA A 5 9.18 15.06 -1.20
N TYR A 6 8.31 15.78 -1.92
CA TYR A 6 6.96 16.11 -1.46
C TYR A 6 6.11 14.84 -1.22
N HIS A 7 6.15 13.89 -2.16
CA HIS A 7 5.47 12.60 -2.02
C HIS A 7 5.93 11.86 -0.75
N LYS A 8 7.24 11.72 -0.57
CA LYS A 8 7.81 11.02 0.59
C LYS A 8 7.52 11.73 1.91
N ARG A 9 7.47 13.06 1.91
CA ARG A 9 7.05 13.84 3.10
C ARG A 9 5.61 13.49 3.49
N GLY A 10 4.70 13.39 2.52
CA GLY A 10 3.32 12.97 2.78
C GLY A 10 3.24 11.57 3.39
N ASP A 11 4.12 10.64 2.98
CA ASP A 11 4.20 9.31 3.60
C ASP A 11 4.61 9.40 5.08
N GLN A 12 5.58 10.26 5.41
CA GLN A 12 6.00 10.46 6.81
C GLN A 12 4.89 11.09 7.66
N LEU A 13 4.22 12.12 7.14
CA LEU A 13 3.10 12.77 7.84
C LEU A 13 1.92 11.81 8.08
N MET A 14 1.66 10.89 7.15
CA MET A 14 0.69 9.81 7.34
C MET A 14 1.07 8.93 8.54
N LEU A 15 2.34 8.53 8.65
CA LEU A 15 2.82 7.73 9.79
C LEU A 15 2.75 8.49 11.11
N GLU A 16 3.12 9.76 11.12
CA GLU A 16 3.04 10.62 12.30
C GLU A 16 1.59 10.72 12.81
N ARG A 17 0.63 10.90 11.89
CA ARG A 17 -0.80 10.90 12.24
C ARG A 17 -1.27 9.54 12.74
N TYR A 18 -0.86 8.45 12.07
CA TYR A 18 -1.19 7.09 12.51
C TYR A 18 -0.68 6.80 13.92
N ALA A 19 0.56 7.20 14.25
CA ALA A 19 1.16 7.00 15.57
C ALA A 19 0.38 7.68 16.72
N GLN A 20 -0.45 8.68 16.39
CA GLN A 20 -1.28 9.42 17.35
C GLN A 20 -2.75 8.95 17.35
N THR A 21 -3.11 7.96 16.53
CA THR A 21 -4.49 7.52 16.34
C THR A 21 -4.64 6.05 16.72
N ASP A 22 -5.54 5.74 17.65
CA ASP A 22 -5.89 4.36 17.95
C ASP A 22 -6.92 3.83 16.94
N LEU A 23 -6.52 2.85 16.13
CA LEU A 23 -7.37 2.16 15.15
C LEU A 23 -7.59 0.68 15.52
N SER A 24 -7.23 0.25 16.74
CA SER A 24 -7.23 -1.15 17.14
C SER A 24 -8.61 -1.81 17.12
N GLU A 25 -9.65 -1.04 17.43
CA GLU A 25 -11.05 -1.48 17.45
C GLU A 25 -11.70 -1.54 16.05
N MET A 26 -11.01 -1.06 15.01
CA MET A 26 -11.53 -1.06 13.65
C MET A 26 -11.27 -2.40 12.94
N ARG A 27 -12.15 -2.76 11.99
CA ARG A 27 -11.86 -3.90 11.10
C ARG A 27 -10.59 -3.61 10.30
N TYR A 28 -9.87 -4.67 9.94
CA TYR A 28 -8.60 -4.52 9.22
C TYR A 28 -8.75 -3.75 7.89
N SER A 29 -9.85 -3.95 7.16
CA SER A 29 -10.17 -3.17 5.95
C SER A 29 -10.32 -1.68 6.23
N ASP A 30 -10.97 -1.33 7.34
CA ASP A 30 -11.26 0.05 7.71
C ASP A 30 -9.99 0.74 8.20
N ARG A 31 -9.08 -0.01 8.83
CA ARG A 31 -7.71 0.47 9.13
C ARG A 31 -6.93 0.82 7.86
N ILE A 32 -7.02 -0.01 6.81
CA ILE A 32 -6.38 0.30 5.51
C ILE A 32 -6.98 1.58 4.92
N ALA A 33 -8.31 1.68 4.88
CA ALA A 33 -9.01 2.88 4.39
C ALA A 33 -8.60 4.13 5.18
N ALA A 34 -8.49 4.01 6.50
CA ALA A 34 -8.04 5.10 7.37
C ALA A 34 -6.63 5.59 7.02
N LEU A 35 -5.64 4.70 6.81
CA LEU A 35 -4.29 5.15 6.40
C LEU A 35 -4.28 5.78 5.00
N VAL A 36 -5.04 5.25 4.04
CA VAL A 36 -5.18 5.87 2.70
C VAL A 36 -5.78 7.28 2.82
N ARG A 37 -6.82 7.43 3.64
CA ARG A 37 -7.44 8.73 3.92
C ARG A 37 -6.46 9.68 4.60
N MET A 38 -5.78 9.26 5.67
CA MET A 38 -4.75 10.05 6.35
C MET A 38 -3.67 10.52 5.36
N ARG A 39 -3.24 9.64 4.45
CA ARG A 39 -2.24 10.00 3.43
C ARG A 39 -2.70 11.10 2.48
N ILE A 40 -3.98 11.12 2.15
CA ILE A 40 -4.57 12.16 1.29
C ILE A 40 -4.78 13.46 2.09
N GLU A 41 -5.26 13.36 3.33
CA GLU A 41 -5.56 14.51 4.20
C GLU A 41 -4.32 15.29 4.67
N VAL A 42 -3.12 14.70 4.66
CA VAL A 42 -1.87 15.43 4.96
C VAL A 42 -1.38 16.30 3.79
N VAL A 43 -2.06 16.27 2.64
CA VAL A 43 -1.74 17.13 1.50
C VAL A 43 -2.28 18.54 1.77
N GLU A 44 -1.37 19.51 1.87
CA GLU A 44 -1.71 20.92 2.10
C GLU A 44 -2.22 21.62 0.82
N ASP A 45 -1.62 21.28 -0.33
CA ASP A 45 -1.98 21.86 -1.63
C ASP A 45 -2.28 20.76 -2.66
N ARG A 46 -3.55 20.72 -3.08
CA ARG A 46 -4.07 19.80 -4.09
C ARG A 46 -3.44 20.03 -5.47
N GLU A 47 -3.07 21.27 -5.80
CA GLU A 47 -2.49 21.61 -7.09
C GLU A 47 -1.06 21.06 -7.26
N VAL A 48 -0.30 20.95 -6.16
CA VAL A 48 1.00 20.26 -6.17
C VAL A 48 0.83 18.80 -6.57
N VAL A 49 -0.16 18.11 -6.01
CA VAL A 49 -0.47 16.71 -6.37
C VAL A 49 -0.96 16.61 -7.80
N ARG A 50 -1.80 17.55 -8.28
CA ARG A 50 -2.26 17.57 -9.68
C ARG A 50 -1.09 17.66 -10.66
N LYS A 51 -0.15 18.57 -10.42
CA LYS A 51 1.05 18.75 -11.25
C LYS A 51 1.98 17.54 -11.18
N ALA A 52 2.19 16.97 -9.99
CA ALA A 52 2.99 15.76 -9.82
C ALA A 52 2.38 14.58 -10.57
N SER A 53 1.06 14.37 -10.48
CA SER A 53 0.35 13.33 -11.22
C SER A 53 0.50 13.49 -12.73
N ALA A 54 0.40 14.73 -13.25
CA ALA A 54 0.63 15.00 -14.67
C ALA A 54 2.08 14.72 -15.10
N LEU A 55 3.06 15.09 -14.27
CA LEU A 55 4.48 14.81 -14.50
C LEU A 55 4.75 13.30 -14.57
N PHE A 56 4.24 12.54 -13.61
CA PHE A 56 4.42 11.10 -13.53
C PHE A 56 3.62 10.32 -14.58
N ALA A 57 2.61 10.92 -15.21
CA ALA A 57 1.93 10.31 -16.35
C ALA A 57 2.81 10.29 -17.62
N LEU A 58 3.88 11.09 -17.69
CA LEU A 58 4.79 11.08 -18.82
C LEU A 58 5.61 9.78 -18.84
N PRO A 59 5.80 9.13 -20.00
CA PRO A 59 6.48 7.83 -20.09
C PRO A 59 7.85 7.77 -19.43
N LYS A 60 8.61 8.88 -19.47
CA LYS A 60 9.93 9.00 -18.85
C LYS A 60 9.89 8.89 -17.32
N TYR A 61 8.80 9.33 -16.69
CA TYR A 61 8.64 9.39 -15.23
C TYR A 61 7.61 8.38 -14.70
N ALA A 62 6.89 7.67 -15.58
CA ALA A 62 5.86 6.70 -15.21
C ALA A 62 6.35 5.62 -14.25
N ALA A 63 7.55 5.07 -14.49
CA ALA A 63 8.13 4.08 -13.59
C ALA A 63 8.41 4.65 -12.19
N GLU A 64 8.83 5.93 -12.09
CA GLU A 64 9.08 6.57 -10.80
C GLU A 64 7.77 6.87 -10.06
N GLY A 65 6.74 7.36 -10.75
CA GLY A 65 5.41 7.55 -10.16
C GLY A 65 4.81 6.23 -9.64
N ALA A 66 4.91 5.17 -10.44
CA ALA A 66 4.45 3.83 -10.03
C ALA A 66 5.23 3.32 -8.80
N ARG A 67 6.55 3.52 -8.76
CA ARG A 67 7.39 3.18 -7.60
C ARG A 67 6.96 3.93 -6.35
N LEU A 68 6.67 5.23 -6.45
CA LEU A 68 6.23 6.04 -5.31
C LEU A 68 4.89 5.56 -4.73
N ILE A 69 3.92 5.26 -5.60
CA ILE A 69 2.64 4.69 -5.17
C ILE A 69 2.84 3.33 -4.50
N TRP A 70 3.68 2.48 -5.10
CA TRP A 70 4.03 1.18 -4.53
C TRP A 70 4.64 1.31 -3.14
N GLU A 71 5.59 2.22 -2.96
CA GLU A 71 6.26 2.49 -1.68
C GLU A 71 5.26 2.96 -0.61
N THR A 72 4.34 3.88 -0.94
CA THR A 72 3.26 4.28 -0.02
C THR A 72 2.41 3.09 0.40
N CYS A 73 2.01 2.23 -0.55
CA CYS A 73 1.15 1.09 -0.27
C CYS A 73 1.88 0.00 0.53
N ASP A 74 3.15 -0.27 0.22
CA ASP A 74 4.02 -1.14 1.01
C ASP A 74 4.13 -0.62 2.45
N LEU A 75 4.33 0.68 2.62
CA LEU A 75 4.41 1.32 3.92
C LEU A 75 3.12 1.16 4.73
N ILE A 76 1.95 1.33 4.11
CA ILE A 76 0.64 1.10 4.75
C ILE A 76 0.54 -0.34 5.25
N TRP A 77 0.83 -1.33 4.41
CA TRP A 77 0.77 -2.75 4.78
C TRP A 77 1.76 -3.08 5.90
N ASN A 78 2.99 -2.60 5.82
CA ASN A 78 4.02 -2.83 6.84
C ASN A 78 3.65 -2.19 8.18
N THR A 79 3.11 -0.97 8.14
CA THR A 79 2.63 -0.24 9.33
C THR A 79 1.49 -0.99 10.04
N LEU A 80 0.65 -1.67 9.26
CA LEU A 80 -0.44 -2.50 9.77
C LEU A 80 -0.03 -3.93 10.15
N GLY A 81 1.27 -4.24 10.09
CA GLY A 81 1.85 -5.52 10.49
C GLY A 81 1.60 -6.67 9.51
N ASP A 82 1.50 -6.41 8.21
CA ASP A 82 1.35 -7.45 7.19
C ASP A 82 2.52 -8.44 7.21
N THR A 83 2.22 -9.72 7.48
CA THR A 83 3.20 -10.81 7.46
C THR A 83 3.09 -11.66 6.19
N SER A 84 2.48 -11.13 5.12
CA SER A 84 2.26 -11.89 3.89
C SER A 84 3.58 -12.23 3.20
N GLY A 85 3.71 -13.49 2.80
CA GLY A 85 4.79 -13.95 1.92
C GLY A 85 4.35 -14.06 0.46
N ASP A 86 5.33 -14.42 -0.36
CA ASP A 86 5.15 -14.90 -1.73
C ASP A 86 4.23 -14.02 -2.60
N ILE A 87 3.38 -14.63 -3.43
CA ILE A 87 2.49 -13.91 -4.36
C ILE A 87 1.45 -13.03 -3.64
N ASN A 88 1.08 -13.37 -2.39
CA ASN A 88 0.10 -12.60 -1.63
C ASN A 88 0.66 -11.22 -1.26
N TRP A 89 1.96 -11.16 -0.95
CA TRP A 89 2.67 -9.91 -0.69
C TRP A 89 2.55 -8.93 -1.88
N TYR A 90 2.82 -9.44 -3.10
CA TYR A 90 2.71 -8.65 -4.33
C TYR A 90 1.28 -8.25 -4.63
N THR A 91 0.34 -9.19 -4.51
CA THR A 91 -1.06 -8.94 -4.89
C THR A 91 -1.70 -7.90 -3.99
N LYS A 92 -1.48 -7.98 -2.67
CA LYS A 92 -1.97 -6.98 -1.72
C LYS A 92 -1.49 -5.57 -2.04
N ARG A 93 -0.21 -5.42 -2.38
CA ARG A 93 0.40 -4.13 -2.71
C ARG A 93 -0.05 -3.60 -4.06
N ALA A 94 -0.12 -4.46 -5.07
CA ALA A 94 -0.60 -4.10 -6.40
C ALA A 94 -2.07 -3.63 -6.35
N THR A 95 -2.93 -4.38 -5.66
CA THR A 95 -4.34 -4.02 -5.55
C THR A 95 -4.53 -2.73 -4.74
N LEU A 96 -3.84 -2.57 -3.60
CA LEU A 96 -3.90 -1.33 -2.83
C LEU A 96 -3.35 -0.13 -3.63
N SER A 97 -2.31 -0.33 -4.45
CA SER A 97 -1.79 0.72 -5.35
C SER A 97 -2.86 1.20 -6.34
N GLY A 98 -3.66 0.28 -6.90
CA GLY A 98 -4.79 0.62 -7.75
C GLY A 98 -5.88 1.41 -7.02
N VAL A 99 -6.23 0.98 -5.80
CA VAL A 99 -7.19 1.70 -4.94
C VAL A 99 -6.68 3.10 -4.62
N TYR A 100 -5.43 3.23 -4.16
CA TYR A 100 -4.82 4.51 -3.81
C TYR A 100 -4.77 5.46 -5.01
N ALA A 101 -4.23 5.01 -6.15
CA ALA A 101 -4.09 5.84 -7.34
C ALA A 101 -5.45 6.32 -7.87
N SER A 102 -6.45 5.45 -7.93
CA SER A 102 -7.79 5.83 -8.36
C SER A 102 -8.48 6.77 -7.36
N THR A 103 -8.29 6.57 -6.06
CA THR A 103 -8.84 7.45 -5.01
C THR A 103 -8.21 8.85 -5.09
N VAL A 104 -6.89 8.94 -5.29
CA VAL A 104 -6.21 10.24 -5.49
C VAL A 104 -6.74 10.95 -6.72
N LEU A 105 -6.92 10.25 -7.85
CA LEU A 105 -7.47 10.85 -9.06
C LEU A 105 -8.91 11.34 -8.87
N PHE A 106 -9.74 10.57 -8.15
CA PHE A 106 -11.10 10.98 -7.80
C PHE A 106 -11.08 12.23 -6.90
N TRP A 107 -10.27 12.20 -5.84
CA TRP A 107 -10.08 13.30 -4.88
C TRP A 107 -9.62 14.60 -5.54
N LEU A 108 -8.79 14.52 -6.58
CA LEU A 108 -8.35 15.69 -7.34
C LEU A 108 -9.52 16.44 -8.02
N GLY A 109 -10.64 15.76 -8.30
CA GLY A 109 -11.83 16.34 -8.91
C GLY A 109 -13.02 16.51 -7.96
N ASP A 110 -12.87 16.15 -6.69
CA ASP A 110 -13.97 16.19 -5.71
C ASP A 110 -14.19 17.61 -5.17
N GLU A 111 -15.42 18.11 -5.34
CA GLU A 111 -15.89 19.42 -4.87
C GLU A 111 -16.86 19.30 -3.68
N SER A 112 -17.15 18.08 -3.21
CA SER A 112 -18.05 17.85 -2.07
C SER A 112 -17.44 18.35 -0.75
N GLU A 113 -18.31 18.72 0.20
CA GLU A 113 -17.88 19.20 1.51
C GLU A 113 -17.04 18.12 2.23
N GLY A 114 -15.83 18.48 2.66
CA GLY A 114 -14.92 17.57 3.34
C GLY A 114 -14.43 16.39 2.48
N ASN A 115 -14.63 16.43 1.16
CA ASN A 115 -14.37 15.32 0.23
C ASN A 115 -15.19 14.06 0.52
N ALA A 116 -16.45 14.22 0.94
CA ALA A 116 -17.34 13.13 1.27
C ALA A 116 -17.44 12.08 0.14
N GLU A 117 -17.55 12.52 -1.12
CA GLU A 117 -17.63 11.62 -2.28
C GLU A 117 -16.34 10.81 -2.48
N THR A 118 -15.18 11.37 -2.19
CA THR A 118 -13.90 10.64 -2.20
C THR A 118 -13.89 9.52 -1.18
N TRP A 119 -14.41 9.76 0.03
CA TRP A 119 -14.41 8.75 1.08
C TRP A 119 -15.39 7.62 0.77
N GLU A 120 -16.57 7.93 0.24
CA GLU A 120 -17.50 6.92 -0.27
C GLU A 120 -16.91 6.14 -1.46
N PHE A 121 -16.15 6.79 -2.33
CA PHE A 121 -15.42 6.12 -3.41
C PHE A 121 -14.37 5.15 -2.86
N LEU A 122 -13.57 5.58 -1.89
CA LEU A 122 -12.55 4.76 -1.25
C LEU A 122 -13.16 3.51 -0.60
N ASP A 123 -14.23 3.67 0.17
CA ASP A 123 -14.90 2.56 0.85
C ASP A 123 -15.38 1.50 -0.15
N ARG A 124 -16.03 1.93 -1.25
CA ARG A 124 -16.43 1.01 -2.33
C ARG A 124 -15.25 0.30 -2.97
N ARG A 125 -14.13 0.98 -3.18
CA ARG A 125 -12.92 0.37 -3.76
C ARG A 125 -12.30 -0.66 -2.82
N ILE A 126 -12.28 -0.40 -1.53
CA ILE A 126 -11.83 -1.38 -0.52
C ILE A 126 -12.76 -2.59 -0.50
N ASP A 127 -14.07 -2.40 -0.59
CA ASP A 127 -15.04 -3.49 -0.68
C ASP A 127 -14.85 -4.35 -1.94
N ASP A 128 -14.57 -3.74 -3.10
CA ASP A 128 -14.28 -4.47 -4.34
C ASP A 128 -13.07 -5.40 -4.17
N VAL A 129 -12.02 -4.96 -3.46
CA VAL A 129 -10.86 -5.82 -3.14
C VAL A 129 -11.29 -7.03 -2.31
N MET A 130 -12.15 -6.81 -1.31
CA MET A 130 -12.67 -7.90 -0.48
C MET A 130 -13.51 -8.90 -1.29
N GLN A 131 -14.21 -8.44 -2.34
CA GLN A 131 -14.93 -9.34 -3.26
C GLN A 131 -13.97 -10.19 -4.11
N ILE A 132 -12.87 -9.61 -4.59
CA ILE A 132 -11.83 -10.34 -5.34
C ILE A 132 -11.22 -11.44 -4.45
N GLU A 133 -10.92 -11.15 -3.19
CA GLU A 133 -10.37 -12.14 -2.27
C GLU A 133 -11.37 -13.28 -1.99
N LYS A 134 -12.66 -12.96 -1.83
CA LYS A 134 -13.72 -13.99 -1.72
C LYS A 134 -13.81 -14.85 -2.98
N LEU A 135 -13.70 -14.25 -4.16
CA LEU A 135 -13.73 -14.99 -5.43
C LEU A 135 -12.51 -15.91 -5.57
N LYS A 136 -11.31 -15.43 -5.25
CA LYS A 136 -10.08 -16.25 -5.24
C LYS A 136 -10.21 -17.44 -4.31
N ALA A 137 -10.76 -17.24 -3.11
CA ALA A 137 -11.01 -18.33 -2.17
C ALA A 137 -11.97 -19.38 -2.77
N LYS A 138 -13.09 -18.94 -3.36
CA LYS A 138 -14.04 -19.85 -4.03
C LYS A 138 -13.43 -20.64 -5.19
N VAL A 139 -12.58 -20.00 -6.01
CA VAL A 139 -11.88 -20.68 -7.12
C VAL A 139 -10.90 -21.71 -6.58
N ARG A 140 -10.12 -21.34 -5.56
CA ARG A 140 -9.20 -22.27 -4.89
C ARG A 140 -9.95 -23.47 -4.32
N ASP A 141 -11.15 -23.29 -3.78
CA ASP A 141 -11.88 -24.37 -3.10
C ASP A 141 -12.67 -25.27 -4.08
N ASN A 142 -12.75 -24.91 -5.37
CA ASN A 142 -13.43 -25.70 -6.41
C ASN A 142 -12.52 -26.81 -6.98
N PRO A 143 -12.83 -28.10 -6.79
CA PRO A 143 -12.00 -29.22 -7.23
C PRO A 143 -11.75 -29.29 -8.74
N LEU A 144 -12.71 -28.84 -9.56
CA LEU A 144 -12.59 -28.85 -11.03
C LEU A 144 -11.63 -27.78 -11.54
N LEU A 145 -11.61 -26.61 -10.89
CA LEU A 145 -10.73 -25.49 -11.26
C LEU A 145 -9.30 -25.69 -10.71
N LYS A 146 -9.14 -26.36 -9.56
CA LYS A 146 -7.81 -26.71 -9.02
C LYS A 146 -6.92 -27.43 -10.04
N GLY A 147 -7.48 -28.38 -10.80
CA GLY A 147 -6.73 -29.16 -11.78
C GLY A 147 -6.23 -28.32 -12.96
N LEU A 148 -7.04 -27.37 -13.43
CA LEU A 148 -6.69 -26.49 -14.55
C LEU A 148 -5.62 -25.45 -14.17
N PHE A 149 -5.61 -25.01 -12.90
CA PHE A 149 -4.66 -24.02 -12.41
C PHE A 149 -3.45 -24.60 -11.64
N ALA A 150 -3.32 -25.92 -11.56
CA ALA A 150 -2.24 -26.58 -10.81
C ALA A 150 -0.83 -26.16 -11.28
N GLY A 151 -0.60 -26.06 -12.59
CA GLY A 151 0.68 -25.61 -13.16
C GLY A 151 1.02 -24.15 -12.82
N PRO A 152 0.13 -23.18 -13.12
CA PRO A 152 0.33 -21.79 -12.72
C PRO A 152 0.46 -21.58 -11.21
N LEU A 153 -0.32 -22.29 -10.36
CA LEU A 153 -0.19 -22.19 -8.91
C LEU A 153 1.15 -22.71 -8.40
N TRP A 154 1.65 -23.81 -8.96
CA TRP A 154 2.96 -24.34 -8.60
C TRP A 154 4.08 -23.35 -8.93
N ALA A 155 4.03 -22.71 -10.11
CA ALA A 155 4.99 -21.68 -10.50
C ALA A 155 4.97 -20.46 -9.56
N MET A 156 3.79 -20.06 -9.05
CA MET A 156 3.68 -18.97 -8.08
C MET A 156 4.35 -19.26 -6.74
N GLY A 157 4.52 -20.53 -6.36
CA GLY A 157 5.22 -20.93 -5.13
C GLY A 157 6.73 -20.62 -5.11
N TYR A 158 7.32 -20.30 -6.28
CA TYR A 158 8.72 -19.88 -6.38
C TYR A 158 8.92 -18.37 -6.23
N VAL A 159 7.85 -17.59 -6.31
CA VAL A 159 7.91 -16.14 -6.10
C VAL A 159 8.00 -15.89 -4.61
N LYS A 160 9.10 -15.28 -4.17
CA LYS A 160 9.28 -14.88 -2.77
C LYS A 160 9.21 -13.38 -2.63
N ALA A 161 8.51 -12.93 -1.60
CA ALA A 161 8.59 -11.53 -1.18
C ALA A 161 10.04 -11.18 -0.83
N PRO A 162 10.50 -9.94 -1.08
CA PRO A 162 11.78 -9.49 -0.58
C PRO A 162 11.78 -9.60 0.94
N HIS A 163 12.57 -10.54 1.49
CA HIS A 163 12.64 -10.73 2.93
C HIS A 163 13.24 -9.47 3.57
N ALA A 164 12.46 -8.80 4.42
CA ALA A 164 12.98 -7.88 5.43
C ALA A 164 13.70 -8.67 6.52
N LYS A 165 14.77 -9.40 6.18
CA LYS A 165 15.81 -9.60 7.18
C LYS A 165 16.53 -8.27 7.28
N PRO A 166 16.60 -7.61 8.45
CA PRO A 166 17.65 -6.64 8.63
C PRO A 166 18.95 -7.36 8.27
N MET A 167 19.78 -6.75 7.43
CA MET A 167 21.13 -7.26 7.14
C MET A 167 21.92 -7.21 8.46
N GLN A 168 21.70 -8.20 9.33
CA GLN A 168 22.38 -8.42 10.60
C GLN A 168 23.67 -9.21 10.38
N ASP A 169 23.77 -9.96 9.28
CA ASP A 169 24.93 -10.79 8.95
C ASP A 169 25.79 -10.20 7.81
N VAL A 170 25.94 -8.87 7.76
CA VAL A 170 27.00 -8.28 6.91
C VAL A 170 28.26 -8.02 7.73
N PRO A 171 29.43 -8.49 7.28
CA PRO A 171 30.69 -8.18 7.95
C PRO A 171 30.87 -6.65 8.05
N GLY A 172 31.05 -6.13 9.27
CA GLY A 172 31.36 -4.72 9.52
C GLY A 172 30.29 -3.88 10.25
N ARG A 173 29.15 -4.45 10.65
CA ARG A 173 28.19 -3.77 11.54
C ARG A 173 28.38 -4.26 12.98
N TRP A 174 28.79 -3.36 13.88
CA TRP A 174 28.87 -3.61 15.31
C TRP A 174 27.56 -3.18 15.95
N ASP A 175 26.81 -4.13 16.53
CA ASP A 175 25.66 -3.82 17.36
C ASP A 175 26.17 -3.29 18.71
N ALA A 176 25.93 -2.01 18.98
CA ALA A 176 26.39 -1.34 20.21
C ALA A 176 25.61 -1.73 21.48
N ASP A 177 24.74 -2.74 21.43
CA ASP A 177 23.81 -3.07 22.52
C ASP A 177 24.11 -4.44 23.15
N LYS A 178 25.37 -4.70 23.51
CA LYS A 178 25.73 -5.80 24.44
C LYS A 178 26.89 -5.45 25.37
N GLU A 179 26.91 -4.25 25.96
CA GLU A 179 27.77 -3.98 27.12
C GLU A 179 26.95 -3.30 28.22
N GLY A 180 26.38 -4.12 29.10
CA GLY A 180 25.58 -3.63 30.22
C GLY A 180 24.90 -4.73 31.05
N ALA A 181 25.53 -5.91 31.14
CA ALA A 181 25.11 -6.93 32.09
C ALA A 181 26.29 -7.85 32.43
N LYS A 182 27.11 -7.41 33.38
CA LYS A 182 27.67 -8.23 34.46
C LYS A 182 28.38 -7.34 35.47
#